data_AF-A0A068S6C2-F1
#
_entry.id   AF-A0A068S6C2-F1
#
_cell.length_a   1.000
_cell.length_b   1.000
_cell.length_c   1.000
_cell.angle_alpha   90.00
_cell.angle_beta   90.00
_cell.angle_gamma   90.00
#
_symmetry.space_group_name_H-M   'P 1'
#
loop_
_entity.id
_entity.type
_entity.pdbx_description
1 polymer ?
#
loop_
_entity_poly.entity_id
_entity_poly.type
_entity_poly.pdbx_seq_one_letter_code
_entity_poly.pdbx_strand_id
1 'polypeptide(L)'
;MTLRIATQRLFRTRLAAQRPMLMAASVRAESTLNTGEVLEDPQIGDYPNLPRYSAQTRGPYGWWDPQDKRNFGETLHEEDEIFGVWAPDLFRDDPWMALGQLGLFSVAVAGFSYFIYKTHPARPAISL
;
A
#
# COMPACT_ATOMS: atom_id res chain seq x y z
N MET A 1 -29.82 18.54 -65.97
CA MET A 1 -30.35 19.02 -64.66
C MET A 1 -29.46 18.44 -63.56
N THR A 2 -28.58 19.26 -63.01
CA THR A 2 -27.57 18.89 -61.99
C THR A 2 -28.12 19.16 -60.59
N LEU A 3 -28.42 18.13 -59.81
CA LEU A 3 -28.86 18.28 -58.42
C LEU A 3 -27.65 18.31 -57.48
N ARG A 4 -27.37 19.47 -56.88
CA ARG A 4 -26.44 19.58 -55.74
C ARG A 4 -27.18 19.17 -54.47
N ILE A 5 -26.76 18.07 -53.86
CA ILE A 5 -27.25 17.66 -52.53
C ILE A 5 -26.25 18.20 -51.50
N ALA A 6 -26.71 19.20 -50.74
CA ALA A 6 -26.00 19.73 -49.59
C ALA A 6 -26.90 19.56 -48.36
N THR A 7 -26.64 18.53 -47.57
CA THR A 7 -27.27 18.25 -46.27
C THR A 7 -26.46 17.11 -45.62
N GLN A 8 -26.13 17.05 -44.33
CA GLN A 8 -26.41 17.86 -43.16
C GLN A 8 -25.36 17.50 -42.09
N ARG A 9 -24.88 18.52 -41.39
CA ARG A 9 -24.37 18.57 -40.01
C ARG A 9 -23.98 17.24 -39.33
N LEU A 10 -22.67 17.06 -39.19
CA LEU A 10 -22.03 16.15 -38.24
C LEU A 10 -22.46 16.50 -36.80
N PHE A 11 -23.32 15.68 -36.19
CA PHE A 11 -23.48 15.68 -34.73
C PHE A 11 -22.26 14.99 -34.11
N ARG A 12 -21.23 15.78 -33.77
CA ARG A 12 -20.13 15.32 -32.90
C ARG A 12 -20.59 15.43 -31.45
N THR A 13 -21.11 14.35 -30.89
CA THR A 13 -21.29 14.24 -29.44
C THR A 13 -19.90 14.14 -28.80
N ARG A 14 -19.41 15.25 -28.24
CA ARG A 14 -18.28 15.20 -27.31
C ARG A 14 -18.82 14.65 -25.98
N LEU A 15 -18.71 13.35 -25.77
CA LEU A 15 -18.72 12.79 -24.43
C LEU A 15 -17.51 13.37 -23.71
N ALA A 16 -17.75 14.40 -22.90
CA ALA A 16 -16.78 14.86 -21.92
C ALA A 16 -16.56 13.68 -20.97
N ALA A 17 -15.46 12.95 -21.16
CA ALA A 17 -15.02 11.95 -20.22
C ALA A 17 -14.69 12.68 -18.91
N GLN A 18 -15.67 12.76 -18.02
CA GLN A 18 -15.44 13.09 -16.61
C GLN A 18 -14.57 11.97 -16.07
N ARG A 19 -13.25 12.18 -16.09
CA ARG A 19 -12.33 11.34 -15.32
C ARG A 19 -12.70 11.55 -13.86
N PRO A 20 -13.20 10.54 -13.14
CA PRO A 20 -13.35 10.69 -11.70
C PRO A 20 -11.96 11.01 -11.15
N MET A 21 -11.81 12.18 -10.52
CA MET A 21 -10.69 12.41 -9.61
C MET A 21 -10.89 11.42 -8.48
N LEU A 22 -10.27 10.24 -8.60
CA LEU A 22 -9.99 9.43 -7.43
C LEU A 22 -9.03 10.26 -6.60
N MET A 23 -9.57 10.98 -5.61
CA MET A 23 -8.80 11.44 -4.47
C MET A 23 -8.30 10.18 -3.77
N ALA A 24 -7.22 9.61 -4.30
CA ALA A 24 -6.41 8.67 -3.56
C ALA A 24 -5.87 9.49 -2.39
N ALA A 25 -6.58 9.45 -1.25
CA ALA A 25 -5.92 9.63 0.02
C ALA A 25 -4.73 8.67 -0.04
N SER A 26 -3.53 9.22 -0.19
CA SER A 26 -2.32 8.41 -0.20
C SER A 26 -2.19 7.88 1.21
N VAL A 27 -2.84 6.76 1.48
CA VAL A 27 -2.55 5.94 2.64
C VAL A 27 -1.14 5.47 2.38
N ARG A 28 -0.17 6.20 2.92
CA ARG A 28 1.23 5.82 2.92
C ARG A 28 1.27 4.53 3.72
N ALA A 29 1.61 3.42 3.07
CA ALA A 29 1.88 2.18 3.78
C ALA A 29 3.16 2.42 4.60
N GLU A 30 3.00 2.65 5.91
CA GLU A 30 4.10 3.01 6.80
C GLU A 30 5.22 1.96 6.80
N SER A 31 4.85 0.69 6.62
CA SER A 31 5.75 -0.46 6.53
C SER A 31 6.64 -0.51 5.29
N THR A 32 6.60 0.50 4.42
CA THR A 32 7.49 0.61 3.23
C THR A 32 8.20 1.97 3.13
N LEU A 33 8.15 2.82 4.17
CA LEU A 33 8.60 4.22 4.07
C LEU A 33 10.10 4.45 4.19
N ASN A 34 10.91 3.40 4.29
CA ASN A 34 12.36 3.53 4.40
C ASN A 34 13.02 3.82 3.03
N THR A 35 12.79 5.02 2.50
CA THR A 35 13.26 5.44 1.17
C THR A 35 14.63 6.10 1.22
N GLY A 36 15.00 6.71 2.36
CA GLY A 36 16.25 7.49 2.50
C GLY A 36 16.25 8.84 1.77
N GLU A 37 15.11 9.21 1.17
CA GLU A 37 14.90 10.51 0.56
C GLU A 37 14.71 11.59 1.63
N VAL A 38 15.24 12.78 1.38
CA VAL A 38 14.96 13.99 2.16
C VAL A 38 13.81 14.70 1.47
N LEU A 39 12.65 14.75 2.13
CA LEU A 39 11.51 15.50 1.63
C LEU A 39 11.44 16.82 2.39
N GLU A 40 11.37 17.94 1.66
CA GLU A 40 11.15 19.24 2.29
C GLU A 40 9.69 19.32 2.76
N ASP A 41 9.47 19.33 4.07
CA ASP A 41 8.16 19.60 4.65
C ASP A 41 7.94 21.13 4.75
N PRO A 42 6.94 21.70 4.06
CA PRO A 42 6.62 23.13 4.17
C PRO A 42 6.25 23.59 5.58
N GLN A 43 5.86 22.67 6.49
CA GLN A 43 5.41 22.98 7.85
C GLN A 43 6.54 22.91 8.90
N ILE A 44 7.75 22.51 8.51
CA ILE A 44 8.86 22.19 9.43
C ILE A 44 9.56 23.41 10.05
N GLY A 45 9.44 24.59 9.42
CA GLY A 45 10.11 25.81 9.87
C GLY A 45 11.64 25.70 9.82
N ASP A 46 12.32 26.01 10.92
CA ASP A 46 13.79 25.98 11.04
C ASP A 46 14.35 24.61 11.48
N TYR A 47 13.49 23.61 11.70
CA TYR A 47 13.94 22.27 12.07
C TYR A 47 14.57 21.55 10.86
N PRO A 48 15.68 20.83 11.03
CA PRO A 48 16.38 20.21 9.89
C PRO A 48 15.56 19.08 9.27
N ASN A 49 15.41 19.08 7.95
CA ASN A 49 14.84 17.96 7.20
C ASN A 49 15.83 16.79 7.20
N LEU A 50 15.45 15.68 7.82
CA LEU A 50 16.28 14.48 7.88
C LEU A 50 15.89 13.49 6.76
N PRO A 51 16.81 12.61 6.36
CA PRO A 51 16.46 11.54 5.44
C PRO A 51 15.56 10.51 6.13
N ARG A 52 14.55 10.06 5.39
CA ARG A 52 13.52 9.10 5.84
C ARG A 52 14.06 7.69 6.01
N TYR A 53 14.84 7.48 7.07
CA TYR A 53 15.35 6.19 7.49
C TYR A 53 14.65 5.71 8.74
N SER A 54 14.04 4.52 8.67
CA SER A 54 13.48 3.89 9.87
C SER A 54 14.60 3.43 10.81
N ALA A 55 14.49 3.78 12.08
CA ALA A 55 15.36 3.32 13.16
C ALA A 55 15.40 1.78 13.26
N GLN A 56 14.37 1.08 12.79
CA GLN A 56 14.35 -0.39 12.75
C GLN A 56 15.50 -0.97 11.92
N THR A 57 15.94 -0.27 10.87
CA THR A 57 17.07 -0.70 10.01
C THR A 57 18.44 -0.54 10.64
N ARG A 58 18.53 0.23 11.74
CA ARG A 58 19.77 0.36 12.50
C ARG A 58 20.17 -0.98 13.11
N GLY A 59 21.47 -1.19 13.22
CA GLY A 59 22.04 -2.39 13.85
C GLY A 59 21.55 -2.57 15.30
N PRO A 60 21.59 -3.79 15.84
CA PRO A 60 21.00 -4.08 17.15
C PRO A 60 21.77 -3.54 18.36
N TYR A 61 23.04 -3.14 18.22
CA TYR A 61 23.92 -2.81 19.34
C TYR A 61 24.69 -1.50 19.12
N GLY A 62 25.21 -0.91 20.20
CA GLY A 62 26.08 0.27 20.16
C GLY A 62 25.39 1.61 20.38
N TRP A 63 24.20 1.61 20.98
CA TRP A 63 23.37 2.80 21.21
C TRP A 63 23.36 3.21 22.68
N TRP A 64 23.26 4.51 22.95
CA TRP A 64 23.03 5.01 24.31
C TRP A 64 21.66 4.57 24.85
N ASP A 65 20.64 4.62 24.00
CA ASP A 65 19.34 3.99 24.23
C ASP A 65 19.21 2.75 23.31
N PRO A 66 19.36 1.53 23.86
CA PRO A 66 19.25 0.30 23.08
C PRO A 66 17.83 -0.01 22.60
N GLN A 67 16.79 0.50 23.27
CA GLN A 67 15.39 0.19 22.91
C GLN A 67 14.98 0.98 21.68
N ASP A 68 15.28 2.28 21.67
CA ASP A 68 14.99 3.16 20.54
C ASP A 68 16.09 3.14 19.46
N LYS A 69 17.20 2.41 19.70
CA LYS A 69 18.40 2.37 18.84
C LYS A 69 18.96 3.78 18.53
N ARG A 70 19.10 4.59 19.58
CA ARG A 70 19.40 6.04 19.50
C ARG A 70 20.58 6.45 20.38
N ASN A 71 21.32 7.46 19.94
CA ASN A 71 22.37 8.11 20.73
C ASN A 71 21.87 9.41 21.38
N PHE A 72 22.44 9.75 22.53
CA PHE A 72 22.13 11.01 23.22
C PHE A 72 22.57 12.22 22.39
N GLY A 73 21.67 13.19 22.21
CA GLY A 73 21.94 14.42 21.44
C GLY A 73 21.90 14.27 19.93
N GLU A 74 21.49 13.11 19.39
CA GLU A 74 21.19 13.00 17.96
C GLU A 74 19.92 13.78 17.60
N THR A 75 19.92 14.39 16.42
CA THR A 75 18.73 15.05 15.88
C THR A 75 17.67 14.01 15.53
N LEU A 76 16.44 14.27 15.95
CA LEU A 76 15.31 13.38 15.72
C LEU A 76 14.64 13.67 14.37
N HIS A 77 14.14 12.65 13.70
CA HIS A 77 13.34 12.89 12.50
C HIS A 77 12.04 13.63 12.86
N GLU A 78 11.55 14.51 11.99
CA GLU A 78 10.33 15.29 12.26
C GLU A 78 9.10 14.39 12.45
N GLU A 79 8.97 13.36 11.62
CA GLU A 79 8.00 12.26 11.71
C GLU A 79 8.55 11.02 12.49
N ASP A 80 9.14 11.21 13.67
CA ASP A 80 9.74 10.13 14.48
C ASP A 80 8.75 9.02 14.88
N GLU A 81 7.47 9.35 15.00
CA GLU A 81 6.40 8.40 15.26
C GLU A 81 6.26 7.34 14.17
N ILE A 82 6.60 7.68 12.93
CA ILE A 82 6.56 6.77 11.77
C ILE A 82 7.92 6.09 11.56
N PHE A 83 9.03 6.80 11.81
CA PHE A 83 10.37 6.28 11.58
C PHE A 83 11.02 5.63 12.80
N GLY A 84 10.38 5.70 13.96
CA GLY A 84 10.84 5.10 15.20
C GLY A 84 10.83 3.56 15.18
N VAL A 85 11.48 2.97 16.19
CA VAL A 85 11.49 1.51 16.38
C VAL A 85 10.10 0.96 16.72
N TRP A 86 9.24 1.81 17.31
CA TRP A 86 7.88 1.47 17.73
C TRP A 86 6.83 1.56 16.62
N ALA A 87 7.22 2.03 15.44
CA ALA A 87 6.36 2.07 14.26
C ALA A 87 6.05 0.65 13.75
N PRO A 88 5.08 0.48 12.83
CA PRO A 88 4.86 -0.78 12.15
C PRO A 88 6.15 -1.34 11.54
N ASP A 89 6.32 -2.66 11.58
CA ASP A 89 7.55 -3.32 11.14
C ASP A 89 7.83 -3.07 9.65
N LEU A 90 9.09 -2.87 9.31
CA LEU A 90 9.55 -2.62 7.96
C LEU A 90 9.79 -3.93 7.22
N PHE A 91 8.97 -4.21 6.21
CA PHE A 91 9.17 -5.37 5.34
C PHE A 91 10.05 -5.00 4.14
N ARG A 92 11.00 -5.89 3.81
CA ARG A 92 11.89 -5.72 2.63
C ARG A 92 11.28 -6.29 1.35
N ASP A 93 10.29 -7.16 1.50
CA ASP A 93 9.61 -7.82 0.38
C ASP A 93 8.56 -6.88 -0.24
N ASP A 94 8.29 -7.05 -1.53
CA ASP A 94 7.26 -6.28 -2.24
C ASP A 94 5.87 -6.58 -1.65
N PRO A 95 5.14 -5.58 -1.13
CA PRO A 95 3.83 -5.78 -0.52
C PRO A 95 2.81 -6.42 -1.47
N TRP A 96 2.93 -6.17 -2.79
CA TRP A 96 2.00 -6.75 -3.76
C TRP A 96 2.23 -8.24 -3.96
N MET A 97 3.49 -8.69 -3.88
CA MET A 97 3.82 -10.10 -3.89
C MET A 97 3.32 -10.80 -2.63
N ALA A 98 3.48 -10.19 -1.46
CA ALA A 98 2.95 -10.72 -0.20
C ALA A 98 1.41 -10.85 -0.24
N LEU A 99 0.72 -9.81 -0.72
CA LEU A 99 -0.73 -9.83 -0.88
C LEU A 99 -1.18 -10.89 -1.90
N GLY A 100 -0.47 -11.02 -3.02
CA GLY A 100 -0.73 -12.02 -4.03
C GLY A 100 -0.59 -13.45 -3.51
N GLN A 101 0.45 -13.73 -2.72
CA GLN A 101 0.68 -15.03 -2.08
C GLN A 101 -0.41 -15.36 -1.05
N LEU A 102 -0.79 -14.39 -0.21
CA LEU A 102 -1.87 -14.56 0.77
C LEU A 102 -3.22 -14.83 0.08
N GLY A 103 -3.50 -14.11 -1.01
CA GLY A 103 -4.69 -14.31 -1.83
C GLY A 103 -4.70 -15.69 -2.48
N LEU A 104 -3.58 -16.10 -3.08
CA LEU A 104 -3.45 -17.42 -3.70
C LEU A 104 -3.67 -18.55 -2.68
N PHE A 105 -3.04 -18.45 -1.50
CA PHE A 105 -3.23 -19.42 -0.42
C PHE A 105 -4.70 -19.51 0.00
N SER A 106 -5.33 -18.35 0.23
CA SER A 106 -6.73 -18.29 0.67
C SER A 106 -7.69 -18.90 -0.37
N VAL A 107 -7.47 -18.61 -1.65
CA VAL A 107 -8.26 -19.18 -2.76
C VAL A 107 -8.03 -20.68 -2.90
N ALA A 108 -6.80 -21.16 -2.74
CA ALA A 108 -6.49 -22.58 -2.82
C ALA A 108 -7.20 -23.37 -1.70
N VAL A 109 -7.14 -22.88 -0.46
CA VAL A 109 -7.81 -23.52 0.69
C VAL A 109 -9.33 -23.48 0.54
N ALA A 110 -9.89 -22.33 0.17
CA ALA A 110 -11.34 -22.18 -0.03
C ALA A 110 -11.84 -23.04 -1.19
N GLY A 111 -11.10 -23.05 -2.31
CA GLY A 111 -11.43 -23.85 -3.49
C GLY A 111 -11.38 -25.35 -3.21
N PHE A 112 -10.36 -25.82 -2.49
CA PHE A 112 -10.27 -27.21 -2.07
C PHE A 112 -11.40 -27.59 -1.12
N SER A 113 -11.67 -26.76 -0.11
CA SER A 113 -12.77 -27.00 0.85
C SER A 113 -14.13 -27.07 0.15
N TYR A 114 -14.37 -26.14 -0.78
CA TYR A 114 -15.60 -26.13 -1.58
C TYR A 114 -15.70 -27.38 -2.48
N PHE A 115 -14.60 -27.78 -3.10
CA PHE A 115 -14.55 -28.99 -3.92
C PHE A 115 -14.93 -30.23 -3.10
N ILE A 116 -14.37 -30.41 -1.90
CA ILE A 116 -14.71 -31.52 -1.01
C ILE A 116 -16.17 -31.45 -0.58
N TYR A 117 -16.66 -30.27 -0.21
CA TYR A 117 -18.07 -30.08 0.15
C TYR A 117 -19.04 -30.50 -0.96
N LYS A 118 -18.69 -30.26 -2.23
CA LYS A 118 -19.53 -30.64 -3.37
C LYS A 118 -19.40 -32.10 -3.75
N THR A 119 -18.26 -32.73 -3.48
CA THR A 119 -17.95 -34.10 -3.92
C THR A 119 -18.10 -35.15 -2.82
N HIS A 120 -18.32 -34.75 -1.56
CA HIS A 120 -18.48 -35.70 -0.48
C HIS A 120 -19.73 -36.60 -0.68
N PRO A 121 -19.63 -37.91 -0.43
CA PRO A 121 -20.78 -38.79 -0.46
C PRO A 121 -21.72 -38.52 0.73
N ALA A 122 -23.00 -38.82 0.55
CA ALA A 122 -23.98 -38.76 1.63
C ALA A 122 -23.59 -39.74 2.75
N ARG A 123 -23.91 -39.37 3.99
CA ARG A 123 -23.65 -40.24 5.15
C ARG A 123 -24.49 -41.52 5.00
N PRO A 124 -23.90 -42.71 5.23
CA PRO A 124 -24.58 -43.99 5.02
C PRO A 124 -25.66 -44.30 6.08
N ALA A 125 -25.75 -43.54 7.17
CA ALA A 125 -26.73 -43.75 8.24
C ALA A 125 -27.38 -42.44 8.68
N ILE A 126 -28.66 -42.52 9.05
CA ILE A 126 -29.46 -41.41 9.60
C ILE A 126 -29.06 -41.22 11.07
N SER A 127 -28.74 -39.99 11.49
CA SER A 127 -28.51 -39.69 12.90
C SER A 127 -29.84 -39.69 13.65
N LEU A 128 -29.97 -40.56 14.67
CA LEU A 128 -31.09 -40.58 15.62
C LEU A 128 -31.09 -39.37 16.55
#